data_AF-A0A355HAK5-F1
#
_entry.id   AF-A0A355HAK5-F1
#
_cell.length_a   1.000
_cell.length_b   1.000
_cell.length_c   1.000
_cell.angle_alpha   90.00
_cell.angle_beta   90.00
_cell.angle_gamma   90.00
#
_symmetry.space_group_name_H-M   'P 1'
#
loop_
_entity.id
_entity.type
_entity.pdbx_description
1 polymer ?
#
loop_
_entity_poly.entity_id
_entity_poly.type
_entity_poly.pdbx_seq_one_letter_code
_entity_poly.pdbx_strand_id
1 'polypeptide(L)'
;MNENNKPSAELLRTSLHSWHNANGGRLIDFGGWDMPLQYGTGILKEHLATRRYGGLFDVSHMARFRIHGKDTVPFLQHVLTNNAESLDSWQAQYTLIPNENGGLLDDAYLYHPGEEYFLVVNASNREKDWNHFQEQ
;
A
#
# COMPACT_ATOMS: atom_id res chain seq x y z
N MET A 1 -3.77 -11.45 38.02
CA MET A 1 -4.66 -11.62 36.85
C MET A 1 -4.06 -10.76 35.75
N ASN A 2 -3.42 -11.37 34.75
CA ASN A 2 -2.74 -10.64 33.67
C ASN A 2 -3.64 -10.66 32.44
N GLU A 3 -4.20 -9.50 32.07
CA GLU A 3 -5.13 -9.29 30.95
C GLU A 3 -4.47 -9.23 29.55
N ASN A 4 -3.28 -9.79 29.35
CA ASN A 4 -2.53 -9.64 28.09
C ASN A 4 -2.24 -10.98 27.39
N ASN A 5 -3.26 -11.80 27.18
CA ASN A 5 -3.14 -12.92 26.25
C ASN A 5 -4.35 -12.98 25.31
N LYS A 6 -4.61 -11.87 24.61
CA LYS A 6 -5.30 -11.97 23.32
C LYS A 6 -4.33 -12.68 22.38
N PRO A 7 -4.72 -13.79 21.72
CA PRO A 7 -3.89 -14.35 20.67
C PRO A 7 -3.63 -13.24 19.65
N SER A 8 -2.37 -12.93 19.41
CA SER A 8 -1.99 -12.04 18.31
C SER A 8 -2.63 -12.63 17.04
N ALA A 9 -3.45 -11.85 16.34
CA ALA A 9 -4.00 -12.28 15.06
C ALA A 9 -2.86 -12.79 14.17
N GLU A 10 -3.10 -13.89 13.46
CA GLU A 10 -2.08 -14.45 12.56
C GLU A 10 -1.75 -13.42 11.48
N LEU A 11 -0.48 -13.03 11.39
CA LEU A 11 -0.02 -12.02 10.43
C LEU A 11 -0.17 -12.55 9.00
N LEU A 12 -0.62 -11.68 8.10
CA LEU A 12 -0.68 -11.96 6.67
C LEU A 12 0.74 -12.09 6.09
N ARG A 13 0.91 -12.90 5.04
CA ARG A 13 2.22 -13.20 4.44
C ARG A 13 2.23 -12.89 2.96
N THR A 14 3.32 -12.32 2.46
CA THR A 14 3.52 -12.13 1.02
C THR A 14 3.92 -13.45 0.34
N SER A 15 3.82 -13.51 -0.98
CA SER A 15 4.28 -14.67 -1.76
C SER A 15 5.79 -14.93 -1.63
N LEU A 16 6.57 -13.93 -1.19
CA LEU A 16 8.02 -14.03 -0.98
C LEU A 16 8.40 -14.32 0.48
N HIS A 17 7.44 -14.55 1.37
CA HIS A 17 7.68 -14.78 2.80
C HIS A 17 8.68 -15.91 3.09
N SER A 18 8.57 -17.04 2.38
CA SER A 18 9.50 -18.16 2.54
C SER A 18 10.93 -17.79 2.11
N TRP A 19 11.07 -16.98 1.05
CA TRP A 19 12.36 -16.47 0.60
C TRP A 19 12.97 -15.53 1.63
N HIS A 20 12.18 -14.64 2.23
CA HIS A 20 12.66 -13.74 3.28
C HIS A 20 13.23 -14.51 4.48
N ASN A 21 12.50 -15.53 4.96
CA ASN A 21 12.96 -16.38 6.05
C ASN A 21 14.26 -17.12 5.71
N ALA A 22 14.35 -17.70 4.51
CA ALA A 22 15.52 -18.46 4.07
C ALA A 22 16.78 -17.57 3.89
N ASN A 23 16.61 -16.28 3.65
CA ASN A 23 17.71 -15.33 3.37
C ASN A 23 18.01 -14.40 4.56
N GLY A 24 17.61 -14.79 5.78
CA GLY A 24 17.95 -14.05 6.99
C GLY A 24 17.18 -12.74 7.17
N GLY A 25 16.00 -12.63 6.56
CA GLY A 25 15.08 -11.53 6.80
C GLY A 25 14.59 -11.55 8.25
N ARG A 26 14.76 -10.43 8.95
CA ARG A 26 14.15 -10.22 10.26
C ARG A 26 12.74 -9.68 10.04
N LEU A 27 11.74 -10.55 10.12
CA LEU A 27 10.35 -10.16 9.91
C LEU A 27 9.73 -9.53 11.16
N ILE A 28 8.82 -8.58 10.96
CA ILE A 28 8.07 -7.87 11.99
C ILE A 28 6.60 -7.71 11.57
N ASP A 29 5.73 -7.45 12.55
CA ASP A 29 4.39 -6.95 12.27
C ASP A 29 4.47 -5.54 11.69
N PHE A 30 4.07 -5.42 10.43
CA PHE A 30 3.92 -4.17 9.71
C PHE A 30 2.51 -4.06 9.14
N GLY A 31 1.61 -3.43 9.90
CA GLY A 31 0.22 -3.21 9.47
C GLY A 31 -0.57 -4.51 9.31
N GLY A 32 -0.32 -5.51 10.17
CA GLY A 32 -0.96 -6.83 10.09
C GLY A 32 -0.30 -7.80 9.11
N TRP A 33 0.84 -7.44 8.53
CA TRP A 33 1.65 -8.28 7.65
C TRP A 33 2.98 -8.64 8.29
N ASP A 34 3.46 -9.85 8.04
CA ASP A 34 4.78 -10.32 8.45
C ASP A 34 5.81 -9.93 7.38
N MET A 35 6.48 -8.79 7.58
CA MET A 35 7.31 -8.12 6.57
C MET A 35 8.78 -8.02 6.99
N PRO A 36 9.76 -8.17 6.07
CA PRO A 36 11.18 -8.03 6.39
C PRO A 36 11.53 -6.58 6.75
N LEU A 37 11.99 -6.36 7.99
CA LEU A 37 12.52 -5.06 8.44
C LEU A 37 13.95 -4.82 7.92
N GLN A 38 14.77 -5.86 7.93
CA GLN A 38 16.17 -5.85 7.51
C GLN A 38 16.67 -7.26 7.27
N TYR A 39 17.83 -7.37 6.61
CA TYR A 39 18.59 -8.61 6.44
C TYR A 39 19.91 -8.53 7.23
N GLY A 40 20.75 -9.55 7.11
CA GLY A 40 21.97 -9.71 7.92
C GLY A 40 22.97 -8.55 7.86
N THR A 41 22.91 -7.69 6.84
CA THR A 41 23.76 -6.49 6.72
C THR A 41 23.35 -5.34 7.65
N GLY A 42 22.09 -5.30 8.07
CA GLY A 42 21.50 -4.28 8.92
C GLY A 42 21.00 -3.03 8.17
N ILE A 43 20.01 -2.35 8.77
CA ILE A 43 19.27 -1.20 8.18
C ILE A 43 20.20 -0.13 7.57
N LEU A 44 21.27 0.26 8.27
CA LEU A 44 22.15 1.33 7.79
C LEU A 44 22.87 0.96 6.49
N LYS A 45 23.33 -0.29 6.36
CA LYS A 45 24.01 -0.74 5.14
C LYS A 45 23.03 -0.86 3.98
N GLU A 46 21.83 -1.37 4.23
CA GLU A 46 20.76 -1.49 3.22
C GLU A 46 20.31 -0.12 2.69
N HIS A 47 20.15 0.86 3.59
CA HIS A 47 19.85 2.24 3.22
C HIS A 47 20.93 2.82 2.30
N LEU A 48 22.20 2.71 2.70
CA LEU A 48 23.32 3.23 1.91
C LEU A 48 23.48 2.48 0.58
N ALA A 49 23.26 1.17 0.55
CA ALA A 49 23.30 0.37 -0.67
C ALA A 49 22.22 0.79 -1.67
N THR A 50 21.00 1.04 -1.19
CA THR A 50 19.89 1.55 -2.01
C THR A 50 20.23 2.90 -2.64
N ARG A 51 20.84 3.81 -1.87
CA ARG A 51 21.23 5.16 -2.35
C ARG A 51 22.40 5.15 -3.31
N ARG A 52 23.35 4.22 -3.15
CA ARG A 52 24.61 4.19 -3.92
C ARG A 52 24.55 3.28 -5.14
N TYR A 53 23.71 2.25 -5.10
CA TYR A 53 23.63 1.22 -6.13
C TYR A 53 22.17 1.01 -6.52
N GLY A 54 21.42 0.29 -5.69
CA GLY A 54 20.03 -0.06 -5.92
C GLY A 54 19.52 -0.95 -4.78
N GLY A 55 18.21 -0.97 -4.60
CA GLY A 55 17.53 -1.79 -3.60
C GLY A 55 16.32 -2.49 -4.20
N LEU A 56 16.05 -3.71 -3.74
CA LEU A 56 14.85 -4.46 -4.08
C LEU A 56 13.98 -4.57 -2.84
N PHE A 57 12.71 -4.19 -2.97
CA PHE A 57 11.77 -4.12 -1.86
C PHE A 57 10.55 -4.99 -2.19
N ASP A 58 10.16 -5.86 -1.26
CA ASP A 58 8.86 -6.53 -1.35
C ASP A 58 7.78 -5.60 -0.81
N VAL A 59 7.07 -4.92 -1.72
CA VAL A 59 5.94 -4.05 -1.40
C VAL A 59 4.59 -4.71 -1.68
N SER A 60 4.55 -6.04 -1.80
CA SER A 60 3.36 -6.80 -2.21
C SER A 60 2.20 -6.73 -1.21
N HIS A 61 2.48 -6.33 0.03
CA HIS A 61 1.51 -6.10 1.10
C HIS A 61 0.62 -4.86 0.85
N MET A 62 1.07 -3.89 0.06
CA MET A 62 0.25 -2.73 -0.34
C MET A 62 -1.01 -3.20 -1.08
N ALA A 63 -2.13 -2.52 -0.83
CA ALA A 63 -3.37 -2.84 -1.53
C ALA A 63 -3.41 -2.17 -2.90
N ARG A 64 -4.10 -2.82 -3.83
CA ARG A 64 -4.24 -2.38 -5.22
C ARG A 64 -5.71 -2.50 -5.60
N PHE A 65 -6.34 -1.40 -5.94
CA PHE A 65 -7.69 -1.37 -6.46
C PHE A 65 -7.65 -1.10 -7.95
N ARG A 66 -8.46 -1.84 -8.69
CA ARG A 66 -8.62 -1.70 -10.12
C ARG A 66 -9.98 -1.08 -10.37
N ILE A 67 -10.00 0.09 -10.99
CA ILE A 67 -11.20 0.92 -11.13
C ILE A 67 -11.49 1.05 -12.63
N HIS A 68 -12.67 0.58 -13.02
CA HIS A 68 -13.12 0.53 -14.40
C HIS A 68 -14.64 0.69 -14.51
N GLY A 69 -15.11 1.14 -15.67
CA GLY A 69 -16.52 1.41 -15.94
C GLY A 69 -16.74 2.83 -16.46
N LYS A 70 -17.97 3.12 -16.88
CA LYS A 70 -18.33 4.38 -17.53
C LYS A 70 -18.09 5.63 -16.67
N ASP A 71 -18.18 5.49 -15.34
CA ASP A 71 -18.08 6.60 -14.38
C ASP A 71 -16.74 6.61 -13.63
N THR A 72 -15.70 5.96 -14.17
CA THR A 72 -14.39 5.84 -13.50
C THR A 72 -13.78 7.20 -13.16
N VAL A 73 -13.70 8.12 -14.13
CA VAL A 73 -13.12 9.45 -13.91
C VAL A 73 -13.99 10.30 -12.96
N PRO A 74 -15.33 10.40 -13.14
CA PRO A 74 -16.20 11.05 -12.16
C PRO A 74 -16.05 10.52 -10.73
N PHE A 75 -15.98 9.20 -10.57
CA PHE A 75 -15.79 8.57 -9.27
C PHE A 75 -14.44 8.95 -8.66
N LEU A 76 -13.34 8.82 -9.42
CA LEU A 76 -12.01 9.21 -8.97
C LEU A 76 -11.94 10.69 -8.59
N GLN A 77 -12.58 11.57 -9.37
CA GLN A 77 -12.69 13.00 -9.07
C GLN A 77 -13.45 13.30 -7.78
N HIS A 78 -14.38 12.44 -7.39
CA HIS A 78 -15.18 12.59 -6.18
C HIS A 78 -14.43 12.10 -4.94
N VAL A 79 -13.73 10.96 -5.05
CA VAL A 79 -13.11 10.28 -3.89
C VAL A 79 -11.63 10.64 -3.67
N LEU A 80 -11.00 11.38 -4.57
CA LEU A 80 -9.60 11.76 -4.51
C LEU A 80 -9.43 13.29 -4.56
N THR A 81 -8.36 13.79 -3.93
CA THR A 81 -8.10 15.23 -3.89
C THR A 81 -7.51 15.80 -5.18
N ASN A 82 -6.79 15.00 -5.97
CA ASN A 82 -6.14 15.46 -7.19
C ASN A 82 -6.98 15.20 -8.46
N ASN A 83 -6.70 15.97 -9.51
CA ASN A 83 -7.40 15.87 -10.78
C ASN A 83 -7.02 14.56 -11.52
N ALA A 84 -7.89 13.56 -11.44
CA ALA A 84 -7.77 12.28 -12.12
C ALA A 84 -7.89 12.40 -13.65
N GLU A 85 -8.66 13.37 -14.15
CA GLU A 85 -8.84 13.61 -15.59
C GLU A 85 -7.57 14.15 -16.24
N SER A 86 -6.74 14.89 -15.50
CA SER A 86 -5.44 15.38 -15.99
C SER A 86 -4.33 14.32 -16.07
N LEU A 87 -4.60 13.09 -15.64
CA LEU A 87 -3.61 12.01 -15.67
C LEU A 87 -3.66 11.29 -17.01
N ASP A 88 -2.68 11.54 -17.86
CA ASP A 88 -2.59 10.86 -19.16
C ASP A 88 -2.25 9.38 -19.00
N SER A 89 -2.51 8.59 -20.04
CA SER A 89 -2.07 7.20 -20.09
C SER A 89 -0.56 7.07 -19.92
N TRP A 90 -0.15 6.00 -19.25
CA TRP A 90 1.22 5.68 -18.81
C TRP A 90 1.81 6.65 -17.79
N GLN A 91 0.97 7.42 -17.10
CA GLN A 91 1.39 8.27 -15.99
C GLN A 91 0.88 7.74 -14.64
N ALA A 92 1.46 8.30 -13.58
CA ALA A 92 1.02 8.11 -12.22
C ALA A 92 1.04 9.45 -11.47
N GLN A 93 0.14 9.61 -10.52
CA GLN A 93 0.12 10.74 -9.61
C GLN A 93 -0.11 10.30 -8.17
N TYR A 94 0.55 11.00 -7.25
CA TYR A 94 0.21 10.94 -5.84
C TYR A 94 -1.11 11.67 -5.59
N THR A 95 -1.92 11.19 -4.65
CA THR A 95 -3.20 11.78 -4.28
C THR A 95 -3.56 11.41 -2.84
N LEU A 96 -4.59 12.05 -2.29
CA LEU A 96 -5.11 11.77 -0.96
C LEU A 96 -6.55 11.26 -1.06
N ILE A 97 -6.95 10.45 -0.08
CA ILE A 97 -8.33 9.99 0.12
C ILE A 97 -8.89 10.75 1.34
N PRO A 98 -9.76 11.75 1.14
CA PRO A 98 -10.35 12.51 2.23
C PRO A 98 -11.57 11.80 2.82
N ASN A 99 -11.91 12.12 4.06
CA ASN A 99 -13.24 11.87 4.62
C ASN A 99 -14.19 13.05 4.38
N GLU A 100 -15.45 12.90 4.77
CA GLU A 100 -16.50 13.90 4.62
C GLU A 100 -16.20 15.26 5.30
N ASN A 101 -15.32 15.26 6.30
CA ASN A 101 -14.92 16.47 7.04
C ASN A 101 -13.62 17.09 6.51
N GLY A 102 -13.09 16.60 5.38
CA GLY A 102 -11.82 17.06 4.80
C GLY A 102 -10.57 16.56 5.52
N GLY A 103 -10.70 15.62 6.47
CA GLY A 103 -9.58 14.93 7.09
C GLY A 103 -9.05 13.80 6.22
N LEU A 104 -7.79 13.38 6.41
CA LEU A 104 -7.18 12.33 5.59
C LEU A 104 -7.51 10.93 6.12
N LEU A 105 -8.05 10.07 5.25
CA LEU A 105 -8.24 8.64 5.53
C LEU A 105 -6.99 7.85 5.19
N ASP A 106 -6.41 8.11 4.02
CA ASP A 106 -5.14 7.55 3.54
C ASP A 106 -4.52 8.43 2.45
N ASP A 107 -3.26 8.15 2.11
CA ASP A 107 -2.64 8.61 0.87
C ASP A 107 -2.49 7.46 -0.15
N ALA A 108 -2.40 7.82 -1.43
CA ALA A 108 -2.42 6.85 -2.51
C ALA A 108 -1.62 7.28 -3.72
N TYR A 109 -1.27 6.31 -4.58
CA TYR A 109 -0.82 6.56 -5.94
C TYR A 109 -1.85 6.05 -6.94
N LEU A 110 -2.32 6.93 -7.81
CA LEU A 110 -3.17 6.62 -8.95
C LEU A 110 -2.30 6.42 -10.18
N TYR A 111 -2.41 5.25 -10.82
CA TYR A 111 -1.74 4.89 -12.07
C TYR A 111 -2.77 4.75 -13.18
N HIS A 112 -2.43 5.18 -14.39
CA HIS A 112 -3.26 4.99 -15.56
C HIS A 112 -2.48 4.26 -16.68
N PRO A 113 -2.44 2.93 -16.71
CA PRO A 113 -1.75 2.17 -17.76
C PRO A 113 -2.42 2.18 -19.14
N GLY A 114 -3.47 3.00 -19.36
CA GLY A 114 -4.09 3.24 -20.67
C GLY A 114 -5.48 2.63 -20.87
N GLU A 115 -5.84 1.58 -20.15
CA GLU A 115 -7.18 0.96 -20.25
C GLU A 115 -8.05 1.24 -19.02
N GLU A 116 -7.44 1.11 -17.84
CA GLU A 116 -8.10 1.27 -16.55
C GLU A 116 -7.21 2.10 -15.61
N TYR A 117 -7.71 2.37 -14.40
CA TYR A 117 -6.97 3.03 -13.35
C TYR A 117 -6.65 2.05 -12.23
N PHE A 118 -5.43 2.16 -11.70
CA PHE A 118 -4.99 1.42 -10.52
C PHE A 118 -4.72 2.38 -9.38
N LEU A 119 -5.36 2.18 -8.25
CA LEU A 119 -5.09 2.92 -7.03
C LEU A 119 -4.31 2.03 -6.06
N VAL A 120 -3.11 2.45 -5.70
CA VAL A 120 -2.26 1.78 -4.72
C VAL A 120 -2.37 2.53 -3.40
N VAL A 121 -2.78 1.84 -2.34
CA VAL A 121 -2.99 2.39 -0.98
C VAL A 121 -2.14 1.66 0.06
N ASN A 122 -2.03 2.23 1.26
CA ASN A 122 -1.24 1.62 2.32
C ASN A 122 -1.81 0.27 2.78
N ALA A 123 -0.92 -0.62 3.20
CA ALA A 123 -1.27 -2.01 3.52
C ALA A 123 -2.32 -2.10 4.65
N SER A 124 -2.16 -1.30 5.71
CA SER A 124 -3.07 -1.30 6.87
C SER A 124 -4.46 -0.75 6.56
N ASN A 125 -4.62 0.00 5.47
CA ASN A 125 -5.87 0.69 5.14
C ASN A 125 -6.71 -0.05 4.09
N ARG A 126 -6.24 -1.19 3.55
CA ARG A 126 -6.94 -1.98 2.52
C ARG A 126 -8.45 -2.09 2.73
N GLU A 127 -8.87 -2.66 3.85
CA GLU A 127 -10.31 -2.89 4.10
C GLU A 127 -11.05 -1.59 4.40
N LYS A 128 -10.37 -0.64 5.05
CA LYS A 128 -10.94 0.67 5.38
C LYS A 128 -11.24 1.48 4.12
N ASP A 129 -10.28 1.55 3.20
CA ASP A 129 -10.42 2.29 1.94
C ASP A 129 -11.42 1.59 1.02
N TRP A 130 -11.39 0.25 0.96
CA TRP A 130 -12.38 -0.51 0.21
C TRP A 130 -13.81 -0.19 0.67
N ASN A 131 -14.07 -0.27 1.97
CA ASN A 131 -15.39 0.01 2.53
C ASN A 131 -15.79 1.47 2.29
N HIS A 132 -14.86 2.41 2.47
CA HIS A 132 -15.11 3.83 2.20
C HIS A 132 -15.56 4.06 0.75
N PHE A 133 -14.92 3.42 -0.23
CA PHE A 133 -15.29 3.52 -1.64
C PHE A 133 -16.62 2.86 -1.98
N GLN A 134 -17.04 1.82 -1.26
CA GLN A 134 -18.35 1.17 -1.47
C GLN A 134 -19.53 2.03 -0.97
N GLU A 135 -19.26 3.03 -0.13
CA GLU A 135 -20.27 3.93 0.43
C GLU A 135 -20.50 5.20 -0.43
N GLN A 136 -19.73 5.38 -1.51
CA GLN A 136 -19.79 6.56 -2.38
C GLN A 136 -20.74 6.40 -3.57
#